data_AF-A0A0F9MHS7-F1
#
_entry.id   AF-A0A0F9MHS7-F1
#
_cell.length_a   1.000
_cell.length_b   1.000
_cell.length_c   1.000
_cell.angle_alpha   90.00
_cell.angle_beta   90.00
_cell.angle_gamma   90.00
#
_symmetry.space_group_name_H-M   'P 1'
#
loop_
_entity.id
_entity.type
_entity.pdbx_description
1 polymer ?
#
loop_
_entity_poly.entity_id
_entity_poly.type
_entity_poly.pdbx_seq_one_letter_code
_entity_poly.pdbx_strand_id
1 'polypeptide(L)'
;MMRLTKNKLREYKIFNPHNLASRGGSLLYIDYSVGEDGRMAHYPYWAVVGIGLKVNPDGHWADNGNKKFSVSHREVKQSQLITAMEWCQSTFQIPLDDWERDCYGGYQIKGTMKRATEEMV
;
A
#
# COMPACT_ATOMS: atom_id res chain seq x y z
N MET A 1 2.58 -8.22 21.00
CA MET A 1 1.62 -7.27 20.40
C MET A 1 0.52 -8.09 19.72
N MET A 2 -0.76 -7.87 20.03
CA MET A 2 -1.86 -8.63 19.43
C MET A 2 -1.96 -8.29 17.94
N ARG A 3 -2.11 -9.30 17.06
CA ARG A 3 -2.21 -9.09 15.61
C ARG A 3 -3.50 -8.33 15.29
N LEU A 4 -3.38 -7.11 14.75
CA LEU A 4 -4.53 -6.33 14.30
C LEU A 4 -5.24 -7.06 13.14
N THR A 5 -6.55 -7.27 13.29
CA THR A 5 -7.39 -7.91 12.27
C THR A 5 -8.24 -6.86 11.55
N LYS A 6 -8.73 -7.19 10.35
CA LYS A 6 -9.68 -6.33 9.61
C LYS A 6 -10.91 -5.98 10.45
N ASN A 7 -11.44 -6.94 11.20
CA ASN A 7 -12.61 -6.72 12.05
C ASN A 7 -12.31 -5.74 13.19
N LYS A 8 -11.13 -5.84 13.80
CA LYS A 8 -10.73 -4.91 14.85
C LYS A 8 -10.53 -3.49 14.31
N LEU A 9 -9.95 -3.34 13.11
CA LEU A 9 -9.83 -2.04 12.45
C LEU A 9 -11.18 -1.38 12.11
N ARG A 10 -12.20 -2.19 11.79
CA ARG A 10 -13.55 -1.67 11.51
C ARG A 10 -14.23 -1.04 12.73
N GLU A 11 -13.94 -1.51 13.95
CA GLU A 11 -14.42 -0.86 15.18
C GLU A 11 -13.90 0.59 15.27
N TYR A 12 -12.73 0.86 14.71
CA TYR A 12 -12.14 2.19 14.61
C TYR A 12 -12.53 2.93 13.33
N LYS A 13 -13.52 2.47 12.56
CA LYS A 13 -13.92 3.03 11.25
C LYS A 13 -12.79 3.05 10.22
N ILE A 14 -11.85 2.11 10.31
CA ILE A 14 -10.80 1.89 9.31
C ILE A 14 -11.22 0.70 8.45
N PHE A 15 -11.59 0.96 7.19
CA PHE A 15 -12.22 -0.05 6.32
C PHE A 15 -11.29 -0.59 5.24
N ASN A 16 -10.24 0.14 4.88
CA ASN A 16 -9.30 -0.18 3.81
C ASN A 16 -7.89 0.37 4.11
N PRO A 17 -6.86 -0.01 3.33
CA PRO A 17 -5.49 0.50 3.50
C PRO A 17 -5.38 2.02 3.44
N HIS A 18 -6.19 2.67 2.59
CA HIS A 18 -6.18 4.13 2.44
C HIS A 18 -6.64 4.84 3.72
N ASN A 19 -7.71 4.37 4.37
CA ASN A 19 -8.16 4.89 5.66
C ASN A 19 -7.10 4.68 6.74
N LEU A 20 -6.43 3.52 6.72
CA LEU A 20 -5.37 3.20 7.68
C LEU A 20 -4.18 4.16 7.52
N ALA A 21 -3.70 4.34 6.30
CA ALA A 21 -2.61 5.27 5.99
C ALA A 21 -2.98 6.71 6.37
N SER A 22 -4.16 7.17 5.94
CA SER A 22 -4.65 8.54 6.22
C SER A 22 -4.72 8.81 7.72
N ARG A 23 -5.23 7.85 8.50
CA ARG A 23 -5.36 8.00 9.94
C ARG A 23 -4.04 7.86 10.68
N GLY A 24 -3.16 6.98 10.22
CA GLY A 24 -1.81 6.84 10.78
C GLY A 24 -0.84 7.94 10.33
N GLY A 25 -1.31 8.95 9.61
CA GLY A 25 -0.51 10.06 9.08
C GLY A 25 0.54 9.63 8.04
N SER A 26 0.35 8.48 7.39
CA SER A 26 1.24 8.00 6.34
C SER A 26 0.87 8.64 5.01
N LEU A 27 1.83 9.28 4.35
CA LEU A 27 1.64 9.86 3.02
C LEU A 27 1.61 8.81 1.91
N LEU A 28 2.16 7.63 2.18
CA LEU A 28 2.33 6.55 1.20
C LEU A 28 2.00 5.19 1.81
N TYR A 29 1.52 4.28 0.97
CA TYR A 29 1.40 2.86 1.27
C TYR A 29 1.57 2.01 0.01
N ILE A 30 1.81 0.71 0.18
CA ILE A 30 1.88 -0.24 -0.92
C ILE A 30 0.69 -1.18 -0.81
N ASP A 31 -0.09 -1.31 -1.88
CA ASP A 31 -1.24 -2.20 -1.94
C ASP A 31 -1.15 -3.18 -3.10
N TYR A 32 -1.75 -4.36 -2.93
CA TYR A 32 -1.81 -5.39 -3.95
C TYR A 32 -3.19 -5.40 -4.59
N SER A 33 -3.26 -5.02 -5.86
CA SER A 33 -4.46 -5.20 -6.66
C SER A 33 -4.43 -6.58 -7.29
N VAL A 34 -5.47 -7.38 -7.04
CA VAL A 34 -5.68 -8.64 -7.75
C VAL A 34 -6.03 -8.35 -9.20
N GLY A 35 -5.63 -9.25 -10.11
CA GLY A 35 -6.05 -9.15 -11.50
C GLY A 35 -7.54 -9.40 -11.61
N GLU A 36 -8.18 -8.72 -12.55
CA GLU A 36 -9.59 -8.93 -12.88
C GLU A 36 -9.71 -9.62 -14.23
N ASP A 37 -10.60 -10.61 -14.33
CA ASP A 37 -10.95 -11.26 -15.59
C ASP A 37 -12.09 -10.46 -16.26
N GLY A 38 -11.83 -9.90 -17.44
CA GLY A 38 -12.83 -9.11 -18.17
C GLY A 38 -12.30 -8.41 -19.42
N ARG A 39 -13.14 -7.61 -20.10
CA ARG A 39 -12.76 -6.84 -21.32
C ARG A 39 -11.66 -5.80 -21.08
N MET A 40 -11.42 -5.41 -19.82
CA MET A 40 -10.34 -4.53 -19.36
C MET A 40 -9.43 -5.30 -18.39
N ALA A 41 -9.06 -6.55 -18.74
CA ALA A 41 -8.24 -7.38 -17.88
C ALA A 41 -6.94 -6.65 -17.51
N HIS A 42 -6.76 -6.41 -16.21
CA HIS A 42 -5.53 -5.88 -15.66
C HIS A 42 -4.76 -7.04 -15.04
N TYR A 43 -3.48 -7.17 -15.38
CA TYR A 43 -2.57 -8.05 -14.63
C TYR A 43 -2.57 -7.62 -13.16
N PRO A 44 -2.46 -8.56 -12.21
CA PRO A 44 -2.27 -8.18 -10.82
C PRO A 44 -1.03 -7.30 -10.69
N TYR A 45 -1.01 -6.38 -9.73
CA TYR A 45 0.12 -5.49 -9.54
C TYR A 45 0.25 -5.06 -8.08
N TRP A 46 1.47 -4.71 -7.69
CA TRP A 46 1.70 -3.85 -6.54
C TRP A 46 1.58 -2.39 -6.98
N ALA A 47 0.94 -1.57 -6.16
CA ALA A 47 0.89 -0.13 -6.38
C ALA A 47 1.43 0.61 -5.16
N VAL A 48 2.32 1.56 -5.41
CA VAL A 48 2.64 2.61 -4.42
C VAL A 48 1.58 3.69 -4.57
N VAL A 49 0.83 3.90 -3.50
CA VAL A 49 -0.33 4.79 -3.47
C VAL A 49 -0.05 5.97 -2.55
N GLY A 50 -0.37 7.17 -3.04
CA GLY A 50 -0.19 8.43 -2.32
C GLY A 50 -1.49 8.92 -1.71
N ILE A 51 -1.41 9.46 -0.50
CA ILE A 51 -2.52 10.16 0.14
C ILE A 51 -2.45 11.64 -0.26
N GLY A 52 -3.38 12.06 -1.11
CA GLY A 52 -3.48 13.47 -1.55
C GLY A 52 -2.36 13.94 -2.48
N LEU A 53 -1.55 13.03 -3.04
CA LEU A 53 -0.44 13.36 -3.94
C LEU A 53 -0.34 12.39 -5.13
N LYS A 54 0.16 12.91 -6.26
CA LYS A 54 0.51 12.11 -7.43
C LYS A 54 1.88 11.48 -7.19
N VAL A 55 1.93 10.17 -6.94
CA VAL A 55 3.15 9.40 -6.66
C VAL A 55 4.08 9.32 -7.88
N ASN A 56 3.48 9.18 -9.06
CA ASN A 56 4.19 9.21 -10.33
C ASN A 56 3.75 10.45 -11.13
N PRO A 57 4.54 11.55 -11.13
CA PRO A 57 4.21 12.78 -11.86
C PRO A 57 3.90 12.54 -13.34
N ASP A 58 4.59 11.59 -13.96
CA ASP A 58 4.43 11.22 -15.37
C ASP A 58 3.42 10.07 -15.57
N GLY A 59 2.76 9.63 -14.50
CA GLY A 59 1.77 8.55 -14.54
C GLY A 59 0.57 8.93 -15.40
N HIS A 60 0.04 7.93 -16.11
CA HIS A 60 -1.17 8.07 -16.91
C HIS A 60 -2.37 8.34 -15.99
N TRP A 61 -3.38 9.06 -16.49
CA TRP A 61 -4.55 9.43 -15.69
C TRP A 61 -5.29 8.21 -15.11
N ALA A 62 -5.33 7.11 -15.86
CA ALA A 62 -5.94 5.85 -15.45
C ALA A 62 -5.21 5.14 -14.28
N ASP A 63 -4.00 5.59 -13.93
CA ASP A 63 -3.27 5.06 -12.77
C ASP A 63 -3.59 5.82 -11.48
N ASN A 64 -4.46 6.84 -11.54
CA ASN A 64 -4.81 7.71 -10.41
C ASN A 64 -3.58 8.33 -9.74
N GLY A 65 -2.50 8.53 -10.50
CA GLY A 65 -1.23 9.04 -9.98
C GLY A 65 -0.34 8.03 -9.26
N ASN A 66 -0.72 6.76 -9.19
CA ASN A 66 0.05 5.72 -8.52
C ASN A 66 1.21 5.20 -9.38
N LYS A 67 2.24 4.65 -8.73
CA LYS A 67 3.27 3.85 -9.41
C LYS A 67 2.91 2.37 -9.32
N LYS A 68 2.73 1.71 -10.45
CA LYS A 68 2.36 0.28 -10.54
C LYS A 68 3.56 -0.59 -10.91
N PHE A 69 3.59 -1.79 -10.34
CA PHE A 69 4.60 -2.84 -10.55
C PHE A 69 3.87 -4.15 -10.88
N SER A 70 3.77 -4.47 -12.17
CA SER A 70 2.97 -5.59 -12.67
C SER A 70 3.53 -6.95 -12.26
N VAL A 71 2.63 -7.84 -11.83
CA VAL A 71 2.91 -9.22 -11.47
C VAL A 71 2.38 -10.12 -12.57
N SER A 72 3.29 -10.63 -13.41
CA SER A 72 2.91 -11.49 -14.55
C SER A 72 2.58 -12.93 -14.14
N HIS A 73 3.16 -13.42 -13.04
CA HIS A 73 2.89 -14.75 -12.47
C HIS A 73 3.21 -14.77 -10.96
N ARG A 74 2.79 -15.82 -10.26
CA ARG A 74 2.85 -15.89 -8.79
C ARG A 74 4.27 -15.74 -8.22
N GLU A 75 5.28 -16.30 -8.90
CA GLU A 75 6.66 -16.32 -8.41
C GLU A 75 7.30 -14.92 -8.38
N VAL A 76 6.94 -14.05 -9.33
CA VAL A 76 7.44 -12.67 -9.36
C VAL A 76 6.71 -11.73 -8.40
N LYS A 77 5.67 -12.20 -7.69
CA LYS A 77 4.92 -11.35 -6.77
C LYS A 77 5.82 -10.74 -5.69
N GLN A 78 6.73 -11.51 -5.12
CA GLN A 78 7.61 -11.03 -4.06
C GLN A 78 8.72 -10.13 -4.61
N SER A 79 9.30 -10.44 -5.76
CA SER A 79 10.32 -9.59 -6.36
C SER A 79 9.77 -8.23 -6.77
N GLN A 80 8.55 -8.17 -7.32
CA GLN A 80 7.90 -6.90 -7.65
C GLN A 80 7.55 -6.05 -6.42
N LEU A 81 7.27 -6.67 -5.27
CA LEU A 81 7.14 -5.94 -4.00
C LEU A 81 8.47 -5.31 -3.60
N ILE A 82 9.57 -6.06 -3.68
CA ILE A 82 10.91 -5.55 -3.37
C ILE A 82 11.26 -4.38 -4.28
N THR A 83 11.02 -4.52 -5.59
CA THR A 83 11.22 -3.42 -6.55
C THR A 83 10.37 -2.19 -6.22
N ALA A 84 9.14 -2.37 -5.74
CA ALA A 84 8.31 -1.25 -5.28
C ALA A 84 8.92 -0.55 -4.06
N MET A 85 9.44 -1.31 -3.09
CA MET A 85 10.13 -0.76 -1.90
C MET A 85 11.44 -0.05 -2.27
N GLU A 86 12.25 -0.61 -3.16
CA GLU A 86 13.48 0.00 -3.69
C GLU A 86 13.17 1.31 -4.44
N TRP A 87 12.07 1.35 -5.18
CA TRP A 87 11.61 2.57 -5.83
C TRP A 87 11.19 3.64 -4.80
N CYS A 88 10.48 3.27 -3.74
CA CYS A 88 10.18 4.18 -2.64
C CYS A 88 11.45 4.68 -1.93
N GLN A 89 12.45 3.83 -1.75
CA GLN A 89 13.73 4.22 -1.17
C GLN A 89 14.44 5.27 -2.03
N SER A 90 14.53 5.04 -3.33
CA SER A 90 15.20 5.97 -4.25
C SER A 90 14.43 7.28 -4.46
N THR A 91 13.09 7.24 -4.44
CA THR A 91 12.23 8.40 -4.76
C THR A 91 11.86 9.22 -3.53
N PHE A 92 11.54 8.55 -2.41
CA PHE A 92 11.02 9.17 -1.19
C PHE A 92 11.93 8.98 0.03
N GLN A 93 13.09 8.37 -0.14
CA GLN A 93 14.07 8.14 0.94
C GLN A 93 13.50 7.28 2.09
N ILE A 94 12.52 6.43 1.82
CA ILE A 94 11.94 5.49 2.79
C ILE A 94 12.81 4.22 2.84
N PRO A 95 13.41 3.86 3.98
CA PRO A 95 14.26 2.66 4.08
C PRO A 95 13.50 1.36 3.75
N LEU A 96 14.20 0.37 3.19
CA LEU A 96 13.61 -0.94 2.84
C LEU A 96 13.08 -1.69 4.06
N ASP A 97 13.69 -1.49 5.22
CA ASP A 97 13.24 -2.09 6.46
C ASP A 97 12.14 -1.28 7.13
N ASP A 98 11.73 -0.11 6.62
CA ASP A 98 10.71 0.76 7.23
C ASP A 98 9.27 0.41 6.85
N TRP A 99 9.05 -0.82 6.36
CA TRP A 99 7.73 -1.30 5.94
C TRP A 99 7.17 -2.33 6.92
N GLU A 100 5.90 -2.20 7.25
CA GLU A 100 5.13 -3.16 8.05
C GLU A 100 3.92 -3.69 7.26
N ARG A 101 3.70 -5.00 7.32
CA ARG A 101 2.56 -5.62 6.63
C ARG A 101 1.27 -5.30 7.37
N ASP A 102 0.26 -4.81 6.64
CA ASP A 102 -1.06 -4.54 7.20
C ASP A 102 -2.01 -5.74 7.12
N CYS A 103 -3.17 -5.62 7.76
CA CYS A 103 -4.17 -6.68 7.78
C CYS A 103 -4.97 -6.82 6.47
N TYR A 104 -4.79 -5.90 5.52
CA TYR A 104 -5.42 -5.94 4.20
C TYR A 104 -4.60 -6.71 3.18
N GLY A 105 -3.32 -6.94 3.47
CA GLY A 105 -2.39 -7.68 2.61
C GLY A 105 -1.39 -6.77 1.90
N GLY A 106 -1.44 -5.47 2.18
CA GLY A 106 -0.48 -4.47 1.74
C GLY A 106 0.61 -4.19 2.79
N TYR A 107 1.33 -3.08 2.58
CA TYR A 107 2.40 -2.60 3.42
C TYR A 107 2.24 -1.12 3.70
N GLN A 108 2.44 -0.76 4.96
CA GLN A 108 2.43 0.61 5.48
C GLN A 108 3.84 0.98 5.93
N ILE A 109 4.12 2.27 6.05
CA ILE A 109 5.33 2.74 6.72
C ILE A 109 5.25 2.34 8.21
N LYS A 110 6.35 1.87 8.80
CA LYS A 110 6.37 1.41 10.20
C LYS A 110 5.80 2.45 11.16
N GLY A 111 5.04 1.95 12.13
CA GLY A 111 4.36 2.78 13.12
C GLY A 111 3.06 3.42 12.63
N THR A 112 2.69 3.27 11.35
CA THR A 112 1.39 3.73 10.85
C THR A 112 0.25 3.00 11.52
N MET A 113 0.35 1.67 11.66
CA MET A 113 -0.66 0.88 12.36
C MET A 113 -0.79 1.31 13.81
N LYS A 114 0.35 1.50 14.49
CA LYS A 114 0.42 1.96 15.87
C LYS A 114 -0.29 3.30 16.03
N ARG A 115 0.12 4.34 15.28
CA ARG A 115 -0.49 5.69 15.30
C ARG A 115 -1.99 5.65 15.00
N ALA A 116 -2.40 4.93 13.97
CA ALA A 116 -3.82 4.83 13.59
C ALA A 116 -4.71 4.21 14.68
N THR A 117 -4.12 3.42 15.58
CA THR A 117 -4.81 2.79 16.71
C THR A 117 -4.60 3.51 18.05
N GLU A 118 -3.58 4.36 18.16
CA GLU A 118 -3.24 5.12 19.37
C GLU A 118 -4.03 6.42 19.53
N GLU A 119 -4.51 7.02 18.44
CA GLU A 119 -5.35 8.24 18.48
C GLU A 119 -6.72 8.06 19.19
N MET A 120 -6.97 6.93 19.86
CA MET A 120 -8.24 6.65 20.53
C MET A 120 -8.08 6.04 21.94
N VAL A 121 -6.93 6.22 22.59
CA VAL A 121 -6.80 6.13 24.07
C VAL A 121 -6.92 7.53 24.66
#